data_AF-A0A4Q4B4J8-F1
#
_entry.id   AF-A0A4Q4B4J8-F1
#
_cell.length_a   1.000
_cell.length_b   1.000
_cell.length_c   1.000
_cell.angle_alpha   90.00
_cell.angle_beta   90.00
_cell.angle_gamma   90.00
#
_symmetry.space_group_name_H-M   'P 1'
#
loop_
_entity.id
_entity.type
_entity.pdbx_description
1 polymer ?
#
loop_
_entity_poly.entity_id
_entity_poly.type
_entity_poly.pdbx_seq_one_letter_code
_entity_poly.pdbx_strand_id
1 'polypeptide(L)'
;MKFNLFICLFFTLNISLCFSQESKFYDENSKEIESLEFYKKCNRLAYKCLRQSTDTLDIYKVTLKYDFGKIEPEEYEQVYKLLTKGTTKSNQIIIVKYIDNLYSYEAQKKLYDSHVRLPDSVQDLLKNRYQTSQFKVTETSHNKTIKKRIKKSKKCKKKFEKKHPVNINYMYNLDQNLAEKYKDIDLIQNKGTLKLKFLTNVSQFNLLILKPNGEYLLSGGHLSDKSIKELITNDDWSIYKNDLQTTIDKYIINGFGIFEKHNVYYHKDHCF
;
A
#
# COMPACT_ATOMS: atom_id res chain seq x y z
N MET A 1 -7.68 46.33 -51.08
CA MET A 1 -7.35 46.14 -49.64
C MET A 1 -8.15 45.02 -48.94
N LYS A 2 -8.67 43.99 -49.64
CA LYS A 2 -9.47 42.90 -49.00
C LYS A 2 -8.77 41.53 -48.95
N PHE A 3 -7.56 41.40 -49.51
CA PHE A 3 -6.85 40.12 -49.60
C PHE A 3 -5.96 39.81 -48.37
N ASN A 4 -5.56 40.82 -47.59
CA ASN A 4 -4.69 40.64 -46.43
C ASN A 4 -5.41 40.20 -45.15
N LEU A 5 -6.75 40.26 -45.09
CA LEU A 5 -7.51 39.84 -43.91
C LEU A 5 -7.68 38.32 -43.83
N PHE A 6 -7.65 37.63 -44.98
CA PHE A 6 -7.87 36.18 -45.06
C PHE A 6 -6.64 35.37 -44.64
N ILE A 7 -5.44 35.90 -44.87
CA ILE A 7 -4.17 35.24 -44.51
C ILE A 7 -3.94 35.30 -42.98
N CYS A 8 -4.32 36.41 -42.32
CA CYS A 8 -4.23 36.51 -40.86
C CYS A 8 -5.19 35.55 -40.14
N LEU A 9 -6.37 35.25 -40.71
CA LEU A 9 -7.32 34.31 -40.10
C LEU A 9 -6.85 32.84 -40.21
N PHE A 10 -6.13 32.49 -41.27
CA PHE A 10 -5.57 31.14 -41.44
C PHE A 10 -4.38 30.86 -40.50
N PHE A 11 -3.63 31.90 -40.12
CA PHE A 11 -2.52 31.78 -39.17
C PHE A 11 -2.98 31.69 -37.71
N THR A 12 -4.12 32.27 -37.33
CA THR A 12 -4.65 32.15 -35.95
C THR A 12 -5.37 30.82 -35.68
N LEU A 13 -5.83 30.12 -36.73
CA LEU A 13 -6.50 28.81 -36.61
C LEU A 13 -5.54 27.62 -36.44
N ASN A 14 -4.24 27.80 -36.69
CA ASN A 14 -3.24 26.71 -36.63
C ASN A 14 -2.36 26.73 -35.36
N ILE A 15 -2.57 27.65 -34.41
CA ILE A 15 -1.76 27.78 -33.19
C ILE A 15 -2.49 27.18 -31.97
N SER A 16 -3.45 26.28 -32.18
CA SER A 16 -3.87 25.35 -31.13
C SER A 16 -2.83 24.25 -31.00
N LEU A 17 -1.64 24.60 -30.49
CA LEU A 17 -0.69 23.62 -29.97
C LEU A 17 -1.34 23.00 -28.73
N CYS A 18 -2.20 22.01 -28.94
CA CYS A 18 -2.64 21.09 -27.90
C CYS A 18 -1.40 20.31 -27.47
N PHE A 19 -0.70 20.83 -26.47
CA PHE A 19 0.26 20.05 -25.70
C PHE A 19 -0.54 18.98 -24.93
N SER A 20 -0.81 17.86 -25.59
CA SER A 20 -1.29 16.66 -24.90
C SER A 20 -0.14 16.13 -24.05
N GLN A 21 -0.39 15.90 -22.77
CA GLN A 21 0.60 15.28 -21.89
C GLN A 21 0.98 13.91 -22.47
N GLU A 22 2.26 13.67 -22.69
CA GLU A 22 2.74 12.39 -23.16
C GLU A 22 2.47 11.34 -22.08
N SER A 23 2.03 10.14 -22.46
CA SER A 23 1.76 9.05 -21.51
C SER A 23 2.61 7.83 -21.87
N LYS A 24 3.38 7.33 -20.90
CA LYS A 24 4.17 6.10 -21.04
C LYS A 24 3.71 5.03 -20.05
N PHE A 25 3.64 3.79 -20.53
CA PHE A 25 3.14 2.66 -19.75
C PHE A 25 4.24 1.60 -19.66
N TYR A 26 4.49 1.11 -18.44
CA TYR A 26 5.52 0.13 -18.16
C TYR A 26 4.96 -1.08 -17.42
N ASP A 27 5.42 -2.27 -17.77
CA ASP A 27 5.12 -3.52 -17.08
C ASP A 27 5.91 -3.66 -15.75
N GLU A 28 5.67 -4.77 -15.05
CA GLU A 28 6.34 -5.13 -13.80
C GLU A 28 7.86 -5.33 -13.93
N ASN A 29 8.37 -5.51 -15.15
CA ASN A 29 9.79 -5.64 -15.48
C ASN A 29 10.39 -4.34 -16.03
N SER A 30 9.66 -3.22 -15.91
CA SER A 30 10.04 -1.90 -16.45
C SER A 30 10.18 -1.86 -17.98
N LYS A 31 9.56 -2.80 -18.70
CA LYS A 31 9.46 -2.76 -20.16
C LYS A 31 8.28 -1.91 -20.57
N GLU A 32 8.45 -1.08 -21.59
CA GLU A 32 7.37 -0.28 -22.14
C GLU A 32 6.33 -1.19 -22.79
N ILE A 33 5.04 -0.94 -22.52
CA ILE A 33 3.90 -1.72 -23.00
C ILE A 33 2.81 -0.79 -23.54
N GLU A 34 1.85 -1.35 -24.26
CA GLU A 34 0.69 -0.58 -24.70
C GLU A 34 -0.27 -0.27 -23.54
N SER A 35 -1.00 0.83 -23.65
CA SER A 35 -2.01 1.24 -22.66
C SER A 35 -3.06 0.16 -22.40
N LEU A 36 -3.49 -0.56 -23.45
CA LEU A 36 -4.45 -1.66 -23.34
C LEU A 36 -3.90 -2.81 -22.48
N GLU A 37 -2.62 -3.15 -22.64
CA GLU A 37 -1.97 -4.17 -21.83
C GLU A 37 -1.87 -3.74 -20.37
N PHE A 38 -1.51 -2.47 -20.13
CA PHE A 38 -1.49 -1.89 -18.80
C PHE A 38 -2.85 -2.05 -18.11
N TYR A 39 -3.96 -1.60 -18.72
CA TYR A 39 -5.29 -1.72 -18.13
C TYR A 39 -5.71 -3.18 -17.90
N LYS A 40 -5.35 -4.10 -18.82
CA LYS A 40 -5.57 -5.54 -18.64
C LYS A 40 -4.82 -6.10 -17.43
N LYS A 41 -3.60 -5.64 -17.15
CA LYS A 41 -2.85 -6.03 -15.95
C LYS A 41 -3.42 -5.38 -14.68
N CYS A 42 -3.82 -4.11 -14.73
CA CYS A 42 -4.39 -3.39 -13.58
C CYS A 42 -5.68 -3.98 -13.02
N ASN A 43 -6.47 -4.65 -13.87
CA ASN A 43 -7.70 -5.32 -13.45
C ASN A 43 -7.46 -6.63 -12.68
N ARG A 44 -6.21 -7.09 -12.55
CA ARG A 44 -5.88 -8.36 -11.89
C ARG A 44 -5.46 -8.16 -10.45
N LEU A 45 -5.76 -9.14 -9.61
CA LEU A 45 -5.45 -9.08 -8.20
C LEU A 45 -3.93 -9.15 -7.90
N ALA A 46 -3.13 -9.72 -8.80
CA ALA A 46 -1.67 -9.82 -8.66
C ALA A 46 -0.96 -8.46 -8.70
N TYR A 47 -1.55 -7.50 -9.41
CA TYR A 47 -0.86 -6.26 -9.79
C TYR A 47 -1.44 -5.04 -9.10
N LYS A 48 -0.57 -4.06 -8.86
CA LYS A 48 -0.88 -2.69 -8.48
C LYS A 48 -0.43 -1.77 -9.60
N CYS A 49 -1.25 -0.79 -9.94
CA CYS A 49 -0.92 0.18 -10.95
C CYS A 49 -0.72 1.54 -10.32
N LEU A 50 0.39 2.18 -10.66
CA LEU A 50 0.81 3.47 -10.15
C LEU A 50 0.85 4.49 -11.29
N ARG A 51 0.44 5.72 -11.00
CA ARG A 51 0.59 6.87 -11.90
C ARG A 51 1.54 7.87 -11.24
N GLN A 52 2.49 8.38 -12.01
CA GLN A 52 3.38 9.46 -11.63
C GLN A 52 3.29 10.53 -12.71
N SER A 53 2.81 11.72 -12.35
CA SER A 53 2.58 12.82 -13.28
C SER A 53 3.59 13.94 -13.04
N THR A 54 4.17 14.46 -14.11
CA THR A 54 4.84 15.77 -14.16
C THR A 54 4.01 16.70 -15.05
N ASP A 55 4.48 17.93 -15.25
CA ASP A 55 3.77 18.90 -16.09
C ASP A 55 3.63 18.43 -17.55
N THR A 56 4.59 17.64 -18.03
CA THR A 56 4.70 17.24 -19.44
C THR A 56 4.48 15.74 -19.69
N LEU A 57 4.61 14.90 -18.66
CA LEU A 57 4.66 13.45 -18.81
C LEU A 57 3.88 12.74 -17.72
N ASP A 58 3.02 11.81 -18.13
CA ASP A 58 2.38 10.82 -17.29
C ASP A 58 3.09 9.47 -17.43
N ILE A 59 3.58 8.93 -16.32
CA ILE A 59 4.19 7.61 -16.24
C ILE A 59 3.26 6.66 -15.49
N TYR A 60 2.85 5.61 -16.17
CA TYR A 60 2.03 4.53 -15.65
C TYR A 60 2.88 3.28 -15.48
N LYS A 61 2.93 2.71 -14.27
CA LYS A 61 3.74 1.53 -13.95
C LYS A 61 2.90 0.43 -13.33
N VAL A 62 3.06 -0.79 -13.85
CA VAL A 62 2.56 -2.01 -13.22
C VAL A 62 3.59 -2.49 -12.19
N THR A 63 3.16 -2.86 -11.00
CA THR A 63 4.00 -3.47 -9.98
C THR A 63 3.29 -4.67 -9.35
N LEU A 64 4.04 -5.62 -8.79
CA LEU A 64 3.45 -6.76 -8.09
C LEU A 64 2.92 -6.35 -6.71
N LYS A 65 1.76 -6.87 -6.33
CA LYS A 65 1.22 -6.72 -4.96
C LYS A 65 1.83 -7.70 -3.98
N TYR A 66 2.44 -8.78 -4.45
CA TYR A 66 3.04 -9.80 -3.61
C TYR A 66 4.43 -10.11 -4.13
N ASP A 67 5.38 -10.31 -3.23
CA ASP A 67 6.74 -10.63 -3.59
C ASP A 67 7.36 -11.58 -2.55
N PHE A 68 7.93 -12.68 -3.02
CA PHE A 68 8.66 -13.62 -2.19
C PHE A 68 10.15 -13.46 -2.44
N GLY A 69 10.93 -13.49 -1.38
CA GLY A 69 12.38 -13.52 -1.51
C GLY A 69 13.06 -14.18 -0.34
N LYS A 70 14.39 -14.09 -0.35
CA LYS A 70 15.25 -14.58 0.71
C LYS A 70 16.39 -13.60 0.91
N ILE A 71 16.69 -13.30 2.16
CA ILE A 71 17.86 -12.51 2.55
C ILE A 71 18.94 -13.42 3.13
N GLU A 72 20.18 -12.97 3.01
CA GLU A 72 21.34 -13.68 3.55
C GLU A 72 21.34 -13.65 5.09
N PRO A 73 21.97 -14.65 5.75
CA PRO A 73 21.99 -14.75 7.22
C PRO A 73 22.50 -13.48 7.93
N GLU A 74 23.55 -12.84 7.42
CA GLU A 74 24.12 -11.63 8.01
C GLU A 74 23.14 -10.45 7.92
N GLU A 75 22.44 -10.33 6.79
CA GLU A 75 21.40 -9.32 6.58
C GLU A 75 20.20 -9.59 7.49
N TYR A 76 19.83 -10.86 7.64
CA TYR A 76 18.76 -11.27 8.53
C TYR A 76 19.04 -10.84 9.97
N GLU A 77 20.25 -11.05 10.47
CA GLU A 77 20.61 -10.63 11.82
C GLU A 77 20.50 -9.11 12.03
N GLN A 78 20.87 -8.31 11.03
CA GLN A 78 20.72 -6.85 11.09
C GLN A 78 19.23 -6.45 11.12
N VAL A 79 18.43 -7.00 10.22
CA VAL A 79 17.00 -6.74 10.13
C VAL A 79 16.28 -7.19 11.40
N TYR A 80 16.60 -8.38 11.89
CA TYR A 80 16.04 -8.95 13.10
C TYR A 80 16.31 -8.05 14.31
N LYS A 81 17.55 -7.59 14.51
CA LYS A 81 17.90 -6.67 15.61
C LYS A 81 17.11 -5.35 15.55
N LEU A 82 16.94 -4.79 14.35
CA LEU A 82 16.13 -3.59 14.14
C LEU A 82 14.65 -3.82 14.47
N LEU A 83 14.10 -4.95 14.04
CA LEU A 83 12.68 -5.24 14.17
C LEU A 83 12.28 -5.71 15.57
N THR A 84 13.20 -6.30 16.32
CA THR A 84 12.91 -6.88 17.64
C THR A 84 13.41 -6.03 18.81
N LYS A 85 13.97 -4.85 18.53
CA LYS A 85 14.59 -3.94 19.52
C LYS A 85 15.58 -4.67 20.45
N GLY A 86 16.28 -5.68 19.93
CA GLY A 86 17.26 -6.47 20.66
C GLY A 86 16.69 -7.59 21.55
N THR A 87 15.43 -8.01 21.38
CA THR A 87 14.90 -9.15 22.13
C THR A 87 15.47 -10.50 21.63
N THR A 88 15.87 -11.35 22.57
CA THR A 88 16.70 -12.56 22.38
C THR A 88 15.95 -13.81 21.89
N LYS A 89 14.68 -13.71 21.49
CA LYS A 89 13.92 -14.88 21.00
C LYS A 89 14.29 -15.21 19.56
N SER A 90 15.54 -15.62 19.34
CA SER A 90 15.99 -16.17 18.06
C SER A 90 15.08 -17.34 17.67
N ASN A 91 14.57 -17.34 16.45
CA ASN A 91 13.62 -18.33 15.89
C ASN A 91 12.11 -17.98 15.91
N GLN A 92 11.75 -16.70 16.01
CA GLN A 92 10.36 -16.26 15.77
C GLN A 92 10.17 -15.70 14.37
N ILE A 93 8.99 -15.95 13.76
CA ILE A 93 8.57 -15.27 12.54
C ILE A 93 8.23 -13.83 12.89
N ILE A 94 8.80 -12.87 12.17
CA ILE A 94 8.49 -11.46 12.35
C ILE A 94 7.41 -11.05 11.35
N ILE A 95 6.33 -10.48 11.83
CA ILE A 95 5.31 -9.84 10.99
C ILE A 95 5.37 -8.34 11.23
N VAL A 96 5.58 -7.56 10.17
CA VAL A 96 5.59 -6.10 10.23
C VAL A 96 4.42 -5.57 9.43
N LYS A 97 3.51 -4.85 10.11
CA LYS A 97 2.40 -4.15 9.46
C LYS A 97 2.68 -2.66 9.39
N TYR A 98 2.69 -2.12 8.18
CA TYR A 98 2.80 -0.69 7.96
C TYR A 98 1.47 0.01 8.26
N ILE A 99 1.48 0.99 9.17
CA ILE A 99 0.28 1.72 9.64
C ILE A 99 0.27 3.20 9.23
N ASP A 100 1.12 3.54 8.26
CA ASP A 100 1.33 4.89 7.74
C ASP A 100 1.88 5.88 8.78
N ASN A 101 1.72 7.18 8.54
CA ASN A 101 2.16 8.24 9.44
C ASN A 101 1.30 8.33 10.71
N LEU A 102 1.94 8.66 11.83
CA LEU A 102 1.28 9.02 13.07
C LEU A 102 1.00 10.53 13.06
N TYR A 103 -0.08 10.92 12.39
CA TYR A 103 -0.49 12.33 12.28
C TYR A 103 -1.15 12.84 13.56
N SER A 104 -0.78 14.07 13.97
CA SER A 104 -1.55 14.81 14.97
C SER A 104 -2.96 15.13 14.49
N TYR A 105 -3.83 15.51 15.41
CA TYR A 105 -5.17 15.99 15.06
C TYR A 105 -5.07 17.19 14.10
N GLU A 106 -4.16 18.12 14.36
CA GLU A 106 -3.93 19.33 13.55
C GLU A 106 -3.47 18.96 12.14
N ALA A 107 -2.53 18.02 12.01
CA ALA A 107 -2.06 17.55 10.71
C ALA A 107 -3.16 16.83 9.93
N GLN A 108 -3.92 15.95 10.59
CA GLN A 108 -5.05 15.26 9.96
C GLN A 108 -6.14 16.24 9.54
N LYS A 109 -6.44 17.24 10.37
CA LYS A 109 -7.39 18.30 10.05
C LYS A 109 -6.91 19.14 8.87
N LYS A 110 -5.64 19.54 8.83
CA LYS A 110 -5.05 20.28 7.69
C LYS A 110 -5.17 19.51 6.39
N LEU A 111 -4.86 18.21 6.40
CA LEU A 111 -5.04 17.33 5.23
C LEU A 111 -6.51 17.25 4.82
N TYR A 112 -7.41 17.02 5.76
CA TYR A 112 -8.85 17.01 5.50
C TYR A 112 -9.33 18.32 4.88
N ASP A 113 -8.97 19.47 5.48
CA ASP A 113 -9.36 20.79 5.00
C ASP A 113 -8.80 21.06 3.58
N SER A 114 -7.59 20.60 3.27
CA SER A 114 -7.04 20.70 1.90
C SER A 114 -7.80 19.87 0.87
N HIS A 115 -8.40 18.75 1.28
CA HIS A 115 -9.22 17.90 0.40
C HIS A 115 -10.67 18.38 0.30
N VAL A 116 -11.20 19.06 1.31
CA VAL A 116 -12.58 19.58 1.33
C VAL A 116 -12.71 20.93 0.63
N ARG A 117 -11.64 21.73 0.56
CA ARG A 117 -11.57 23.00 -0.21
C ARG A 117 -11.51 22.78 -1.73
N LEU A 118 -12.28 21.82 -2.26
CA LEU A 118 -12.57 21.77 -3.69
C LEU A 118 -13.49 22.94 -4.05
N PRO A 119 -13.34 23.58 -5.23
CA PRO A 119 -14.25 24.63 -5.68
C PRO A 119 -15.71 24.16 -5.59
N ASP A 120 -16.64 25.08 -5.28
CA ASP A 120 -18.07 24.77 -5.09
C ASP A 120 -18.67 23.99 -6.29
N SER A 121 -18.20 24.28 -7.50
CA SER A 121 -18.57 23.59 -8.74
C SER A 121 -18.23 22.10 -8.76
N VAL A 122 -17.15 21.68 -8.07
CA VAL A 122 -16.73 20.28 -7.94
C VAL A 122 -17.44 19.61 -6.75
N GLN A 123 -17.68 20.34 -5.66
CA GLN A 123 -18.46 19.83 -4.53
C GLN A 123 -19.89 19.48 -4.93
N ASP A 124 -20.56 20.30 -5.73
CA ASP A 124 -21.94 20.06 -6.14
C ASP A 124 -22.10 18.88 -7.10
N LEU A 125 -21.08 18.60 -7.94
CA LEU A 125 -21.02 17.38 -8.75
C LEU A 125 -20.83 16.11 -7.92
N LEU A 126 -20.12 16.20 -6.78
CA LEU A 126 -19.84 15.08 -5.89
C LEU A 126 -20.97 14.80 -4.89
N LYS A 127 -21.68 15.83 -4.41
CA LYS A 127 -22.85 15.70 -3.51
C LYS A 127 -23.96 14.82 -4.10
N ASN A 128 -24.16 14.86 -5.42
CA ASN A 128 -25.19 14.08 -6.10
C ASN A 128 -24.81 12.61 -6.34
N ARG A 129 -23.52 12.23 -6.24
CA ARG A 129 -23.06 10.84 -6.46
C ARG A 129 -22.73 10.07 -5.20
N TYR A 130 -22.37 10.78 -4.12
CA TYR A 130 -22.03 10.16 -2.85
C TYR A 130 -22.82 10.88 -1.76
N GLN A 131 -23.58 10.11 -0.98
CA GLN A 131 -24.14 10.57 0.28
C GLN A 131 -22.98 10.76 1.28
N THR A 132 -22.12 11.74 1.03
CA THR A 132 -21.01 12.07 1.91
C THR A 132 -21.62 12.76 3.12
N SER A 133 -21.92 11.99 4.17
CA SER A 133 -21.93 12.56 5.50
C SER A 133 -20.59 13.28 5.65
N GLN A 134 -20.59 14.60 5.74
CA GLN A 134 -19.37 15.39 5.90
C GLN A 134 -18.70 14.96 7.21
N PHE A 135 -17.77 14.02 7.13
CA PHE A 135 -17.11 13.48 8.30
C PHE A 135 -16.15 14.55 8.83
N LYS A 136 -16.66 15.43 9.69
CA LYS A 136 -15.85 16.46 10.31
C LYS A 136 -14.79 15.80 11.20
N VAL A 137 -13.52 15.97 10.84
CA VAL A 137 -12.41 15.55 11.69
C VAL A 137 -12.43 16.41 12.95
N THR A 138 -12.83 15.82 14.06
CA THR A 138 -12.78 16.43 15.40
C THR A 138 -11.72 15.74 16.23
N GLU A 139 -11.17 16.44 17.22
CA GLU A 139 -10.17 15.86 18.13
C GLU A 139 -10.71 14.61 18.84
N THR A 140 -11.98 14.63 19.25
CA THR A 140 -12.67 13.46 19.83
C THR A 140 -12.71 12.28 18.87
N SER A 141 -13.04 12.51 17.59
CA SER A 141 -13.06 11.44 16.57
C SER A 141 -11.66 10.90 16.27
N HIS A 142 -10.65 11.77 16.28
CA HIS A 142 -9.24 11.42 16.12
C HIS A 142 -8.77 10.52 17.27
N ASN A 143 -8.99 10.94 18.53
CA ASN A 143 -8.64 10.16 19.71
C ASN A 143 -9.39 8.82 19.79
N LYS A 144 -10.67 8.77 19.38
CA LYS A 144 -11.43 7.52 19.25
C LYS A 144 -10.79 6.57 18.22
N THR A 145 -10.32 7.11 17.10
CA THR A 145 -9.65 6.34 16.05
C THR A 145 -8.33 5.73 16.54
N ILE A 146 -7.52 6.51 17.25
CA ILE A 146 -6.28 6.04 17.90
C ILE A 146 -6.58 4.88 18.86
N LYS A 147 -7.52 5.07 19.79
CA LYS A 147 -7.91 4.04 20.78
C LYS A 147 -8.40 2.76 20.09
N LYS A 148 -9.22 2.89 19.04
CA LYS A 148 -9.71 1.75 18.25
C LYS A 148 -8.56 0.99 17.58
N ARG A 149 -7.59 1.71 17.00
CA ARG A 149 -6.41 1.12 16.37
C ARG A 149 -5.57 0.35 17.39
N ILE A 150 -5.26 0.94 18.54
CA ILE A 150 -4.52 0.29 19.63
C ILE A 150 -5.22 -0.99 20.11
N LYS A 151 -6.53 -0.90 20.39
CA LYS A 151 -7.33 -2.05 20.83
C LYS A 151 -7.32 -3.19 19.79
N LYS A 152 -7.48 -2.84 18.51
CA LYS A 152 -7.43 -3.81 17.40
C LYS A 152 -6.05 -4.46 17.31
N SER A 153 -4.98 -3.67 17.34
CA SER A 153 -3.60 -4.16 17.29
C SER A 153 -3.28 -5.11 18.45
N LYS A 154 -3.67 -4.77 19.68
CA LYS A 154 -3.54 -5.65 20.86
C LYS A 154 -4.29 -6.97 20.69
N LYS A 155 -5.53 -6.92 20.21
CA LYS A 155 -6.36 -8.12 19.94
C LYS A 155 -5.68 -9.03 18.92
N CYS A 156 -5.11 -8.45 17.87
CA CYS A 156 -4.42 -9.19 16.82
C CYS A 156 -3.11 -9.81 17.30
N LYS A 157 -2.31 -9.07 18.05
CA LYS A 157 -1.10 -9.57 18.72
C LYS A 157 -1.44 -10.79 19.59
N LYS A 158 -2.42 -10.66 20.48
CA LYS A 158 -2.89 -11.75 21.35
C LYS A 158 -3.41 -12.96 20.56
N LYS A 159 -4.09 -12.75 19.43
CA LYS A 159 -4.67 -13.81 18.60
C LYS A 159 -3.62 -14.71 17.96
N PHE A 160 -2.52 -14.13 17.48
CA PHE A 160 -1.49 -14.82 16.72
C PHE A 160 -0.32 -15.26 17.59
N GLU A 161 0.24 -14.38 18.43
CA GLU A 161 1.43 -14.69 19.24
C GLU A 161 1.16 -15.69 20.37
N LYS A 162 -0.10 -15.83 20.81
CA LYS A 162 -0.47 -16.87 21.78
C LYS A 162 -0.36 -18.28 21.19
N LYS A 163 -0.54 -18.42 19.88
CA LYS A 163 -0.70 -19.72 19.21
C LYS A 163 0.49 -20.11 18.34
N HIS A 164 1.30 -19.13 17.95
CA HIS A 164 2.39 -19.31 17.01
C HIS A 164 3.63 -18.56 17.51
N PRO A 165 4.86 -19.04 17.19
CA PRO A 165 6.10 -18.36 17.54
C PRO A 165 6.32 -17.16 16.61
N VAL A 166 5.43 -16.17 16.71
CA VAL A 166 5.45 -14.95 15.88
C VAL A 166 5.60 -13.71 16.75
N ASN A 167 6.19 -12.67 16.17
CA ASN A 167 6.29 -11.34 16.75
C ASN A 167 5.67 -10.31 15.79
N ILE A 168 4.58 -9.68 16.20
CA ILE A 168 3.84 -8.72 15.38
C ILE A 168 4.24 -7.29 15.78
N ASN A 169 4.88 -6.61 14.84
CA ASN A 169 5.28 -5.21 14.98
C ASN A 169 4.50 -4.31 14.03
N TYR A 170 4.36 -3.05 14.41
CA TYR A 170 3.70 -2.03 13.61
C TYR A 170 4.69 -0.95 13.23
N MET A 171 4.81 -0.69 11.92
CA MET A 171 5.76 0.26 11.38
C MET A 171 5.09 1.55 10.94
N TYR A 172 5.73 2.68 11.21
CA TYR A 172 5.28 4.01 10.78
C TYR A 172 6.44 4.78 10.13
N ASN A 173 6.13 5.73 9.24
CA ASN A 173 7.15 6.58 8.62
C ASN A 173 7.43 7.83 9.47
N LEU A 174 6.44 8.72 9.58
CA LEU A 174 6.57 9.96 10.34
C LEU A 174 5.86 9.86 11.68
N ASP A 175 6.49 10.44 12.70
CA ASP A 175 5.90 10.65 14.01
C ASP A 175 5.93 12.12 14.37
N GLN A 176 4.77 12.67 14.71
CA GLN A 176 4.59 14.04 15.19
C GLN A 176 4.35 14.04 16.70
N ASN A 177 5.26 13.40 17.45
CA ASN A 177 5.21 13.22 18.90
C ASN A 177 3.95 12.48 19.38
N LEU A 178 3.53 11.47 18.63
CA LEU A 178 2.38 10.62 18.95
C LEU A 178 2.76 9.18 19.29
N ALA A 179 3.99 8.73 19.05
CA ALA A 179 4.41 7.38 19.39
C ALA A 179 4.09 7.02 20.85
N GLU A 180 4.20 7.97 21.79
CA GLU A 180 3.83 7.79 23.20
C GLU A 180 2.35 7.43 23.41
N LYS A 181 1.44 7.97 22.59
CA LYS A 181 0.01 7.62 22.64
C LYS A 181 -0.24 6.16 22.23
N TYR A 182 0.72 5.55 21.55
CA TYR A 182 0.71 4.17 21.09
C TYR A 182 1.65 3.26 21.90
N LYS A 183 2.11 3.66 23.10
CA LYS A 183 3.00 2.88 23.99
C LYS A 183 2.58 1.43 24.27
N ASP A 184 1.31 1.16 24.01
CA ASP A 184 0.58 -0.08 24.20
C ASP A 184 0.75 -1.09 23.05
N ILE A 185 1.45 -0.71 21.98
CA ILE A 185 1.78 -1.55 20.82
C ILE A 185 3.25 -1.36 20.45
N ASP A 186 3.87 -2.41 19.91
CA ASP A 186 5.26 -2.33 19.47
C ASP A 186 5.36 -1.57 18.15
N LEU A 187 5.67 -0.28 18.29
CA LEU A 187 5.94 0.60 17.18
C LEU A 187 7.42 0.58 16.79
N ILE A 188 7.66 0.57 15.49
CA ILE A 188 8.97 0.69 14.86
C ILE A 188 8.92 1.86 13.88
N GLN A 189 9.79 2.84 14.08
CA GLN A 189 9.96 3.90 13.10
C GLN A 189 10.73 3.37 11.89
N ASN A 190 10.22 3.63 10.70
CA ASN A 190 10.95 3.38 9.46
C ASN A 190 12.07 4.43 9.30
N LYS A 191 13.26 4.13 9.80
CA LYS A 191 14.44 5.01 9.71
C LYS A 191 15.18 4.92 8.36
N GLY A 192 14.53 4.43 7.30
CA GLY A 192 15.11 4.34 5.95
C GLY A 192 15.88 3.04 5.65
N THR A 193 16.49 2.39 6.64
CA THR A 193 17.25 1.14 6.43
C THR A 193 16.36 -0.02 5.96
N LEU A 194 15.14 -0.14 6.51
CA LEU A 194 14.14 -1.12 6.07
C LEU A 194 13.51 -0.73 4.72
N LYS A 195 13.48 0.57 4.42
CA LYS A 195 13.07 1.11 3.12
C LYS A 195 14.03 0.71 2.01
N LEU A 196 15.34 0.62 2.26
CA LEU A 196 16.32 0.29 1.21
C LEU A 196 16.26 -1.17 0.74
N LYS A 197 15.75 -2.10 1.55
CA LYS A 197 15.75 -3.54 1.24
C LYS A 197 14.38 -4.13 0.93
N PHE A 198 13.37 -3.82 1.73
CA PHE A 198 12.03 -4.44 1.61
C PHE A 198 10.95 -3.49 1.12
N LEU A 199 11.11 -2.20 1.41
CA LEU A 199 10.03 -1.22 1.27
C LEU A 199 10.48 0.00 0.46
N THR A 200 11.27 -0.20 -0.60
CA THR A 200 11.78 0.88 -1.48
C THR A 200 10.62 1.72 -2.00
N ASN A 201 9.49 1.07 -2.25
CA ASN A 201 8.18 1.68 -2.39
C ASN A 201 7.26 1.25 -1.25
N VAL A 202 7.30 1.94 -0.10
CA VAL A 202 6.33 1.77 1.01
C VAL A 202 4.88 1.96 0.55
N SER A 203 4.68 2.67 -0.57
CA SER A 203 3.39 2.80 -1.23
C SER A 203 2.92 1.49 -1.86
N GLN A 204 3.80 0.54 -2.16
CA GLN A 204 3.49 -0.74 -2.80
C GLN A 204 3.11 -1.80 -1.78
N PHE A 205 3.95 -2.05 -0.77
CA PHE A 205 3.75 -3.08 0.24
C PHE A 205 3.44 -2.49 1.62
N ASN A 206 2.47 -3.09 2.32
CA ASN A 206 2.05 -2.67 3.66
C ASN A 206 2.19 -3.77 4.73
N LEU A 207 2.68 -4.95 4.34
CA LEU A 207 2.89 -6.10 5.20
C LEU A 207 4.20 -6.81 4.80
N LEU A 208 5.00 -7.17 5.78
CA LEU A 208 6.16 -8.05 5.67
C LEU A 208 5.96 -9.24 6.62
N ILE A 209 6.23 -10.45 6.14
CA ILE A 209 6.38 -11.67 6.95
C ILE A 209 7.79 -12.18 6.71
N LEU A 210 8.61 -12.26 7.75
CA LEU A 210 10.01 -12.69 7.70
C LEU A 210 10.21 -13.92 8.57
N LYS A 211 10.65 -15.02 7.97
CA LYS A 211 10.98 -16.27 8.65
C LYS A 211 12.39 -16.26 9.22
N PRO A 212 12.68 -17.11 10.23
CA PRO A 212 14.03 -17.27 10.79
C PRO A 212 15.11 -17.69 9.80
N ASN A 213 14.74 -18.36 8.71
CA ASN A 213 15.64 -18.81 7.65
C ASN A 213 15.95 -17.72 6.60
N GLY A 214 15.50 -16.48 6.83
CA GLY A 214 15.67 -15.35 5.90
C GLY A 214 14.65 -15.29 4.77
N GLU A 215 13.76 -16.27 4.59
CA GLU A 215 12.68 -16.16 3.61
C GLU A 215 11.66 -15.10 4.03
N TYR A 216 11.16 -14.35 3.06
CA TYR A 216 10.18 -13.30 3.32
C TYR A 216 9.07 -13.25 2.28
N LEU A 217 7.93 -12.71 2.71
CA LEU A 217 6.82 -12.30 1.86
C LEU A 217 6.52 -10.82 2.11
N LEU A 218 6.48 -10.06 1.04
CA LEU A 218 5.92 -8.71 1.01
C LEU A 218 4.51 -8.76 0.44
N SER A 219 3.58 -8.03 1.06
CA SER A 219 2.21 -7.91 0.59
C SER A 219 1.76 -6.45 0.60
N GLY A 220 1.21 -6.03 -0.52
CA GLY A 220 0.49 -4.78 -0.78
C GLY A 220 -0.99 -5.02 -1.06
N GLY A 221 -1.38 -6.29 -1.20
CA GLY A 221 -2.76 -6.75 -1.27
C GLY A 221 -3.30 -7.14 0.10
N HIS A 222 -4.58 -7.51 0.13
CA HIS A 222 -5.20 -8.07 1.32
C HIS A 222 -4.90 -9.56 1.42
N LEU A 223 -4.46 -10.00 2.60
CA LEU A 223 -4.34 -11.41 2.96
C LEU A 223 -5.29 -11.70 4.12
N SER A 224 -6.06 -12.77 4.01
CA SER A 224 -6.98 -13.15 5.08
C SER A 224 -6.23 -13.65 6.31
N ASP A 225 -6.84 -13.55 7.50
CA ASP A 225 -6.30 -14.17 8.71
C ASP A 225 -6.06 -15.69 8.56
N LYS A 226 -6.74 -16.37 7.62
CA LYS A 226 -6.51 -17.78 7.29
C LYS A 226 -5.21 -17.91 6.49
N SER A 227 -5.05 -17.13 5.42
CA SER A 227 -3.84 -17.08 4.60
C SER A 227 -2.60 -16.78 5.45
N ILE A 228 -2.69 -15.82 6.38
CA ILE A 228 -1.59 -15.50 7.29
C ILE A 228 -1.25 -16.68 8.19
N LYS A 229 -2.24 -17.41 8.71
CA LYS A 229 -1.98 -18.63 9.51
C LYS A 229 -1.26 -19.68 8.68
N GLU A 230 -1.70 -19.93 7.46
CA GLU A 230 -1.07 -20.90 6.56
C GLU A 230 0.38 -20.51 6.28
N LEU A 231 0.66 -19.21 6.04
CA LEU A 231 2.02 -18.72 5.82
C LEU A 231 2.93 -18.88 7.05
N ILE A 232 2.43 -18.70 8.28
CA ILE A 232 3.25 -18.80 9.49
C ILE A 232 3.35 -20.22 10.06
N THR A 233 2.49 -21.15 9.65
CA THR A 233 2.56 -22.56 10.11
C THR A 233 3.33 -23.46 9.18
N ASN A 234 3.49 -23.07 7.90
CA ASN A 234 4.18 -23.90 6.92
C ASN A 234 5.61 -23.40 6.70
N ASP A 235 6.58 -24.28 6.91
CA ASP A 235 8.00 -23.97 6.73
C ASP A 235 8.40 -23.86 5.26
N ASP A 236 7.76 -24.61 4.37
CA ASP A 236 7.94 -24.50 2.94
C ASP A 236 6.87 -23.60 2.31
N TRP A 237 7.30 -22.62 1.52
CA TRP A 237 6.43 -21.70 0.78
C TRP A 237 6.35 -22.01 -0.71
N SER A 238 6.90 -23.12 -1.20
CA SER A 238 6.90 -23.49 -2.61
C SER A 238 5.49 -23.53 -3.21
N ILE A 239 4.51 -24.06 -2.47
CA ILE A 239 3.10 -24.08 -2.90
C ILE A 239 2.57 -22.65 -3.08
N TYR A 240 2.84 -21.75 -2.14
CA TYR A 240 2.35 -20.36 -2.22
C TYR A 240 3.08 -19.54 -3.29
N LYS A 241 4.36 -19.81 -3.54
CA LYS A 241 5.09 -19.23 -4.68
C LYS A 241 4.44 -19.69 -6.00
N ASN A 242 4.06 -20.96 -6.10
CA ASN A 242 3.35 -21.49 -7.26
C ASN A 242 1.91 -20.94 -7.38
N ASP A 243 1.20 -20.69 -6.27
CA ASP A 243 -0.11 -20.04 -6.29
C ASP A 243 -0.03 -18.61 -6.83
N LEU A 244 1.02 -17.87 -6.44
CA LEU A 244 1.29 -16.53 -6.96
C LEU A 244 1.62 -16.58 -8.45
N GLN A 245 2.49 -17.50 -8.86
CA GLN A 245 2.84 -17.68 -10.26
C GLN A 245 1.61 -18.05 -11.10
N THR A 246 0.77 -18.95 -10.60
CA THR A 246 -0.51 -19.33 -11.24
C THR A 246 -1.44 -18.14 -11.36
N THR A 247 -1.51 -17.29 -10.33
CA THR A 247 -2.30 -16.05 -10.35
C THR A 247 -1.83 -15.09 -11.44
N ILE A 248 -0.51 -15.01 -11.66
CA ILE A 248 0.12 -14.16 -12.69
C ILE A 248 -0.10 -14.75 -14.09
N ASP A 249 0.26 -16.03 -14.28
CA ASP A 249 0.36 -16.69 -15.59
C ASP A 249 -0.98 -17.11 -16.18
N LYS A 250 -1.92 -17.55 -15.35
CA LYS A 250 -3.24 -18.01 -15.83
C LYS A 250 -4.25 -16.86 -15.95
N TYR A 251 -3.78 -15.62 -15.85
CA TYR A 251 -4.62 -14.42 -16.01
C TYR A 251 -5.85 -14.43 -15.06
N ILE A 252 -5.71 -15.01 -13.86
CA ILE A 252 -6.83 -15.20 -12.92
C ILE A 252 -7.13 -13.87 -12.23
N ILE A 253 -8.20 -13.20 -12.68
CA ILE A 253 -8.60 -11.87 -12.19
C ILE A 253 -8.73 -11.82 -10.66
N ASN A 254 -9.29 -12.89 -10.06
CA ASN A 254 -9.57 -12.96 -8.63
C ASN A 254 -8.47 -13.65 -7.81
N GLY A 255 -7.31 -13.96 -8.38
CA GLY A 255 -6.24 -14.69 -7.68
C GLY A 255 -6.54 -16.18 -7.48
N PHE A 256 -5.52 -16.91 -7.04
CA PHE A 256 -5.55 -18.36 -6.79
C PHE A 256 -4.97 -18.68 -5.41
N GLY A 257 -5.42 -19.78 -4.80
CA GLY A 257 -4.92 -20.26 -3.51
C GLY A 257 -5.05 -19.22 -2.41
N ILE A 258 -3.96 -18.97 -1.67
CA ILE A 258 -3.96 -18.03 -0.54
C ILE A 258 -4.18 -16.56 -0.95
N PHE A 259 -4.05 -16.25 -2.24
CA PHE A 259 -4.25 -14.92 -2.81
C PHE A 259 -5.65 -14.72 -3.37
N GLU A 260 -6.54 -15.71 -3.33
CA GLU A 260 -7.88 -15.59 -3.88
C GLU A 260 -8.69 -14.47 -3.19
N LYS A 261 -9.40 -13.68 -3.98
CA LYS A 261 -10.32 -12.65 -3.51
C LYS A 261 -11.53 -13.30 -2.85
N HIS A 262 -11.64 -13.18 -1.54
CA HIS A 262 -12.84 -13.62 -0.83
C HIS A 262 -13.96 -12.58 -0.93
N ASN A 263 -15.15 -13.00 -1.38
CA ASN A 263 -16.34 -12.15 -1.54
C ASN A 263 -17.07 -11.82 -0.22
N VAL A 264 -16.59 -12.32 0.93
CA VAL A 264 -17.28 -12.19 2.23
C VAL A 264 -16.69 -11.02 3.03
N TYR A 265 -16.96 -9.79 2.57
CA TYR A 265 -16.61 -8.55 3.27
C TYR A 265 -17.78 -8.00 4.09
N TYR A 266 -18.31 -8.79 5.03
CA TYR A 266 -19.27 -8.27 5.99
C TYR A 266 -18.94 -8.76 7.42
N HIS A 267 -18.48 -7.81 8.24
CA HIS A 267 -18.59 -7.78 9.71
C HIS A 267 -17.69 -8.63 10.61
N LYS A 268 -16.59 -9.26 10.15
CA LYS A 268 -15.65 -9.90 11.09
C LYS A 268 -14.45 -9.01 11.41
N ASP A 269 -14.04 -8.99 12.69
CA ASP A 269 -12.83 -8.32 13.16
C ASP A 269 -11.57 -9.04 12.60
N HIS A 270 -11.13 -8.65 11.41
CA HIS A 270 -9.91 -9.15 10.76
C HIS A 270 -8.66 -8.40 11.21
N CYS A 271 -7.52 -9.11 11.30
CA CYS A 271 -6.24 -8.53 11.71
C CYS A 271 -5.43 -8.01 10.54
N PHE A 272 -5.45 -8.75 9.43
CA PHE A 272 -4.75 -8.43 8.19
C PHE A 272 -5.76 -8.11 7.08
#